data_AF-A0A2U1V5G5-F1
#
_entry.id   AF-A0A2U1V5G5-F1
#
_cell.length_a   1.000
_cell.length_b   1.000
_cell.length_c   1.000
_cell.angle_alpha   90.00
_cell.angle_beta   90.00
_cell.angle_gamma   90.00
#
_symmetry.space_group_name_H-M   'P 1'
#
loop_
_entity.id
_entity.type
_entity.pdbx_description
1 polymer ?
#
loop_
_entity_poly.entity_id
_entity_poly.type
_entity_poly.pdbx_seq_one_letter_code
_entity_poly.pdbx_strand_id
1 'polypeptide(L)' 'MSALLLLVPLALFLGGLALLLFLWTLRARQYDDLDGAAARILYDDLPSKPRDPR' A
#
# COMPACT_ATOMS: atom_id res chain seq x y z
N MET A 1 10.65 25.96 -24.12
CA MET A 1 11.64 24.87 -24.31
C MET A 1 12.51 24.63 -23.07
N SER A 2 12.77 25.64 -22.23
CA SER A 2 13.51 25.49 -20.95
C SER A 2 12.82 24.62 -19.91
N ALA A 3 11.49 24.73 -19.76
CA ALA A 3 10.74 23.95 -18.76
C ALA A 3 10.85 22.43 -18.96
N LEU A 4 10.88 21.96 -20.22
CA LEU A 4 11.01 20.54 -20.53
C LEU A 4 12.34 19.96 -20.03
N LEU A 5 13.42 20.76 -19.99
CA LEU A 5 14.72 20.31 -19.50
C LEU A 5 14.70 19.99 -17.99
N LEU A 6 13.79 20.61 -17.23
CA LEU A 6 13.59 20.30 -15.82
C LEU A 6 12.49 19.24 -15.63
N LEU A 7 11.37 19.38 -16.34
CA LEU A 7 10.19 18.52 -16.17
C LEU A 7 10.44 17.08 -16.65
N VAL A 8 11.24 16.86 -17.70
CA VAL A 8 11.52 15.50 -18.19
C VAL A 8 12.33 14.69 -17.17
N PRO A 9 13.49 15.16 -16.65
CA PRO A 9 14.21 14.44 -15.60
C PRO A 9 13.37 14.27 -14.34
N LEU A 10 12.60 15.30 -13.95
CA LEU A 10 11.74 15.22 -12.77
C LEU A 10 10.65 14.16 -12.94
N ALA A 11 10.01 14.08 -14.10
CA ALA A 11 8.99 13.07 -14.39
C ALA A 11 9.58 11.65 -14.39
N LEU A 12 10.77 11.47 -14.99
CA LEU A 12 11.48 10.19 -14.97
C LEU A 12 11.87 9.78 -13.54
N PHE A 13 12.35 10.73 -12.73
CA PHE A 13 12.68 10.49 -11.33
C PHE A 13 11.44 10.07 -10.53
N LEU A 14 10.33 10.82 -10.65
CA LEU A 14 9.08 10.51 -9.95
C LEU A 14 8.50 9.17 -10.40
N GLY A 15 8.51 8.89 -11.70
CA GLY A 15 8.06 7.60 -12.25
C GLY A 15 8.93 6.43 -11.76
N GLY A 16 10.25 6.61 -11.76
CA GLY A 16 11.19 5.62 -11.23
C GLY A 16 11.02 5.40 -9.72
N LEU A 17 10.85 6.48 -8.96
CA LEU A 17 10.60 6.41 -7.51
C LEU A 17 9.29 5.68 -7.22
N ALA A 18 8.20 6.00 -7.93
CA ALA A 18 6.93 5.31 -7.81
C ALA A 18 7.04 3.81 -8.11
N LEU A 19 7.77 3.44 -9.17
CA LEU A 19 8.01 2.05 -9.51
C LEU A 19 8.83 1.32 -8.44
N LEU A 20 9.90 1.94 -7.92
CA LEU A 20 10.72 1.37 -6.84
C LEU A 20 9.91 1.15 -5.57
N LEU A 21 9.08 2.12 -5.19
CA LEU A 21 8.18 1.99 -4.04
C LEU A 21 7.17 0.86 -4.26
N PHE A 22 6.58 0.76 -5.45
CA PHE A 22 5.66 -0.32 -5.80
C PHE A 22 6.32 -1.71 -5.77
N LEU A 23 7.55 -1.85 -6.26
CA LEU A 23 8.27 -3.12 -6.17
C LEU A 23 8.66 -3.45 -4.72
N TRP A 24 9.00 -2.44 -3.93
CA TRP A 24 9.28 -2.61 -2.50
C TRP A 24 8.05 -3.10 -1.74
N THR A 25 6.86 -2.61 -2.05
CA THR A 25 5.62 -3.05 -1.40
C THR A 25 5.26 -4.50 -1.73
N LEU A 26 5.44 -4.93 -2.98
CA LEU A 26 5.28 -6.33 -3.37
C LEU A 26 6.23 -7.23 -2.57
N ARG A 27 7.51 -6.84 -2.47
CA ARG A 27 8.51 -7.58 -1.67
C ARG A 27 8.16 -7.62 -0.18
N ALA A 28 7.53 -6.56 0.34
CA ALA A 28 7.09 -6.48 1.73
C ALA A 28 5.85 -7.35 2.01
N ARG A 29 5.31 -8.08 1.02
CA ARG A 29 4.12 -8.95 1.16
C ARG A 29 2.89 -8.23 1.69
N GLN A 30 2.81 -6.90 1.50
CA GLN A 30 1.71 -6.10 2.05
C GLN A 30 0.35 -6.43 1.41
N TYR A 31 0.35 -7.09 0.26
CA TYR A 31 -0.84 -7.46 -0.48
C TYR A 31 -1.27 -8.92 -0.25
N ASP A 32 -0.58 -9.67 0.62
CA ASP A 32 -0.87 -11.08 0.88
C ASP A 32 -2.18 -11.28 1.66
N ASP A 33 -2.65 -10.25 2.40
CA ASP A 33 -3.88 -10.29 3.21
C ASP A 33 -4.83 -9.12 2.91
N LEU A 34 -5.10 -8.86 1.62
CA LEU A 34 -6.11 -7.85 1.25
C LEU A 34 -7.52 -8.29 1.61
N ASP A 35 -7.84 -9.56 1.40
CA ASP A 35 -9.17 -10.12 1.66
C ASP A 35 -9.49 -10.14 3.17
N GLY A 36 -8.53 -10.52 4.02
CA GLY A 36 -8.71 -10.48 5.47
C GLY A 36 -8.80 -9.05 6.01
N ALA A 37 -8.08 -8.09 5.41
CA ALA A 37 -8.24 -6.67 5.76
C ALA A 37 -9.65 -6.15 5.45
N ALA A 38 -10.20 -6.51 4.29
CA ALA A 38 -11.57 -6.16 3.90
C ALA A 38 -12.65 -6.88 4.73
N ALA A 39 -12.36 -8.09 5.23
CA ALA A 39 -13.26 -8.76 6.16
C ALA A 39 -13.27 -8.07 7.53
N ARG A 40 -12.11 -7.64 8.04
CA ARG A 40 -11.99 -6.98 9.36
C ARG A 40 -12.79 -5.68 9.43
N ILE A 41 -12.70 -4.81 8.44
CA ILE A 41 -13.45 -3.53 8.43
C ILE A 41 -14.97 -3.72 8.55
N LEU A 42 -15.53 -4.83 8.08
CA LEU A 42 -16.97 -5.12 8.21
C LEU A 42 -17.37 -5.54 9.62
N TYR A 43 -16.43 -6.12 10.38
CA TYR A 43 -16.67 -6.69 11.70
C TYR A 43 -16.03 -5.90 12.86
N ASP A 44 -15.23 -4.87 12.57
CA ASP A 44 -14.48 -4.08 13.55
C ASP A 44 -15.38 -3.38 14.60
N ASP A 45 -16.65 -3.10 14.26
CA ASP A 45 -17.64 -2.50 15.18
C ASP A 45 -18.42 -3.53 16.02
N LEU A 46 -18.25 -4.84 15.75
CA LEU A 46 -18.90 -5.87 16.55
C LEU A 46 -18.11 -6.10 17.83
N PRO A 47 -18.75 -6.08 19.01
CA PRO A 47 -18.07 -6.33 20.27
C PRO A 47 -17.42 -7.71 20.20
N SER A 48 -16.09 -7.76 20.34
CA SER A 48 -15.32 -8.99 20.37
C SER A 48 -15.88 -9.87 21.49
N LYS A 49 -16.48 -11.01 21.14
CA LYS A 49 -16.98 -11.98 22.11
C LYS A 49 -15.83 -12.35 23.06
N PRO A 50 -16.01 -12.29 24.39
CA PRO A 50 -14.93 -12.60 25.33
C PRO A 50 -14.41 -14.01 25.03
N ARG A 51 -13.08 -14.14 24.90
CA ARG A 51 -12.44 -15.43 24.66
C ARG A 51 -12.53 -16.24 25.97
N ASP A 52 -13.28 -17.34 25.95
CA ASP A 52 -13.40 -18.25 27.10
C ASP A 52 -12.02 -18.89 27.39
N PRO A 53 -11.42 -18.70 28.59
CA PRO A 53 -10.03 -19.06 28.87
C PRO A 53 -9.86 -20.53 29.27
N ARG A 54 -10.59 -21.46 28.65
CA ARG A 54 -10.43 -22.90 28.92
C ARG A 54 -9.31 -23.53 28.10
#